data_AF-V6DLD6-F1
#
_entry.id   AF-V6DLD6-F1
#
_cell.length_a   1.000
_cell.length_b   1.000
_cell.length_c   1.000
_cell.angle_alpha   90.00
_cell.angle_beta   90.00
_cell.angle_gamma   90.00
#
_symmetry.space_group_name_H-M   'P 1'
#
loop_
_entity.id
_entity.type
_entity.pdbx_description
1 polymer ?
#
loop_
_entity_poly.entity_id
_entity_poly.type
_entity_poly.pdbx_seq_one_letter_code
_entity_poly.pdbx_strand_id
1 'polypeptide(L)' 'MSRKRYRNRKNFTIFLANGKTLHFTNVQKIEDRKDDNNNPYCVVHYFGKSTNKKRTAYFQLTNDNVIGYAVDK' A
#
# COMPACT_ATOMS: atom_id res chain seq x y z
N MET A 1 13.94 -23.69 -14.13
CA MET A 1 13.56 -22.33 -13.71
C MET A 1 12.61 -22.42 -12.51
N SER A 2 13.06 -21.97 -11.33
CA SER A 2 12.40 -22.23 -10.04
C SER A 2 11.18 -21.32 -9.79
N ARG A 3 9.98 -21.91 -9.70
CA ARG A 3 8.68 -21.26 -9.38
C ARG A 3 8.56 -20.89 -7.89
N LYS A 4 9.55 -20.19 -7.30
CA LYS A 4 9.65 -19.98 -5.83
C LYS A 4 9.65 -18.53 -5.34
N ARG A 5 9.09 -17.55 -6.07
CA ARG A 5 9.12 -16.12 -5.66
C ARG A 5 7.78 -15.36 -5.61
N TYR A 6 6.64 -16.05 -5.68
CA TYR A 6 5.33 -15.38 -5.72
C TYR A 6 4.45 -15.60 -4.47
N ARG A 7 4.88 -16.41 -3.50
CA ARG A 7 4.02 -16.91 -2.42
C ARG A 7 3.73 -15.93 -1.27
N ASN A 8 4.38 -14.76 -1.23
CA ASN A 8 4.19 -13.74 -0.18
C ASN A 8 3.73 -12.38 -0.74
N ARG A 9 3.02 -12.37 -1.87
CA ARG A 9 2.51 -11.11 -2.43
C ARG A 9 1.18 -10.79 -1.77
N LYS A 10 1.21 -9.80 -0.87
CA LYS A 10 -0.01 -9.29 -0.24
C LYS A 10 -0.73 -8.38 -1.23
N ASN A 11 -2.05 -8.45 -1.22
CA ASN A 11 -2.86 -7.41 -1.83
C ASN A 11 -3.20 -6.39 -0.76
N PHE A 12 -3.26 -5.13 -1.18
CA PHE A 12 -3.53 -4.01 -0.31
C PHE A 12 -4.53 -3.10 -0.98
N THR A 13 -5.55 -2.69 -0.24
CA THR A 13 -6.59 -1.79 -0.74
C THR A 13 -6.67 -0.59 0.17
N ILE A 14 -6.66 0.62 -0.41
CA ILE A 14 -7.01 1.87 0.29
C ILE A 14 -8.40 2.31 -0.11
N PHE A 15 -9.18 2.73 0.89
CA PHE A 15 -10.51 3.30 0.74
C PHE A 15 -10.42 4.81 0.85
N LEU A 16 -10.87 5.50 -0.19
CA LEU A 16 -10.89 6.96 -0.24
C LEU A 16 -12.27 7.50 0.15
N ALA A 17 -12.31 8.71 0.72
CA ALA A 17 -13.56 9.33 1.17
C ALA A 17 -14.55 9.65 0.06
N ASN A 18 -14.06 9.77 -1.17
CA ASN A 18 -14.91 9.92 -2.36
C ASN A 18 -15.56 8.61 -2.83
N GLY A 19 -15.48 7.53 -2.05
CA GLY A 19 -16.05 6.22 -2.37
C GLY A 19 -15.21 5.39 -3.36
N LYS A 20 -14.07 5.90 -3.85
CA LYS A 20 -13.16 5.14 -4.72
C LYS A 20 -12.20 4.29 -3.91
N THR A 21 -11.67 3.26 -4.55
CA THR A 21 -10.65 2.38 -3.98
C THR A 21 -9.38 2.38 -4.82
N LEU A 22 -8.23 2.28 -4.15
CA LEU A 22 -6.94 2.06 -4.80
C LEU A 22 -6.45 0.65 -4.46
N HIS A 23 -6.33 -0.19 -5.48
CA HIS A 23 -5.89 -1.58 -5.34
C HIS A 23 -4.43 -1.75 -5.74
N PHE A 24 -3.63 -2.25 -4.80
CA PHE A 24 -2.22 -2.56 -4.98
C PHE A 24 -2.03 -4.08 -4.98
N THR A 25 -1.52 -4.58 -6.11
CA THR A 25 -1.06 -5.97 -6.25
C THR A 25 0.46 -6.02 -6.13
N ASN A 26 1.02 -7.17 -5.73
CA ASN A 26 2.47 -7.35 -5.58
C ASN A 26 3.10 -6.43 -4.51
N VAL A 27 2.39 -6.23 -3.40
CA VAL A 27 2.94 -5.49 -2.26
C VAL A 27 3.98 -6.36 -1.56
N GLN A 28 5.15 -5.76 -1.32
CA GLN A 28 6.25 -6.38 -0.62
C GLN A 28 6.18 -6.13 0.88
N LYS A 29 5.88 -4.89 1.25
CA LYS A 29 5.91 -4.41 2.64
C LYS A 29 4.94 -3.25 2.79
N ILE A 30 4.31 -3.20 3.96
CA ILE A 30 3.51 -2.08 4.43
C ILE A 30 4.14 -1.65 5.75
N GLU A 31 4.27 -0.36 5.96
CA GLU A 31 4.78 0.22 7.20
C GLU A 31 3.84 1.32 7.67
N ASP A 32 3.46 1.25 8.95
CA ASP A 32 2.81 2.36 9.63
C ASP A 32 3.89 3.25 10.23
N ARG A 33 3.94 4.52 9.79
CA ARG A 33 4.89 5.54 10.24
C ARG A 33 4.15 6.74 10.78
N LYS A 34 4.89 7.69 11.36
CA LYS A 34 4.38 9.01 11.73
C LYS A 34 5.30 10.10 11.18
N ASP A 35 4.75 11.25 10.82
CA ASP A 35 5.55 12.44 10.52
C ASP A 35 6.00 13.15 11.80
N ASP A 36 6.69 14.28 11.63
CA ASP A 36 7.15 15.17 12.70
C ASP A 36 6.00 15.77 13.51
N ASN A 37 4.79 15.82 12.93
CA ASN A 37 3.56 16.29 13.57
C ASN A 37 2.75 15.13 14.20
N ASN A 38 3.34 13.93 14.32
CA ASN A 38 2.73 12.72 14.88
C ASN A 38 1.49 12.23 14.10
N ASN A 39 1.27 12.68 12.87
CA ASN A 39 0.23 12.19 11.98
C ASN A 39 0.61 10.79 11.46
N PRO A 40 -0.26 9.78 11.57
CA PRO A 40 -0.02 8.46 11.00
C PRO A 40 0.01 8.47 9.46
N TYR A 41 0.98 7.76 8.90
CA TYR A 41 1.15 7.45 7.49
C TYR A 41 1.20 5.95 7.26
N CYS A 42 0.58 5.50 6.18
CA CYS A 42 0.80 4.18 5.62
C CYS A 42 1.77 4.29 4.43
N VAL A 43 2.89 3.58 4.52
CA VAL A 43 3.89 3.46 3.45
C VAL A 43 3.76 2.09 2.79
N VAL A 44 3.50 2.08 1.49
CA VAL A 44 3.28 0.86 0.71
C VAL A 44 4.41 0.68 -0.28
N HIS A 45 5.19 -0.39 -0.11
CA HIS A 45 6.25 -0.79 -1.05
C HIS A 45 5.73 -1.87 -1.99
N TYR A 46 5.67 -1.58 -3.29
CA TYR A 46 5.10 -2.46 -4.30
C TYR A 46 5.90 -2.44 -5.60
N PHE A 47 5.67 -3.43 -6.46
CA PHE A 47 6.18 -3.41 -7.83
C PHE A 47 5.12 -2.88 -8.79
N GLY A 48 5.47 -1.86 -9.58
CA GLY A 48 4.57 -1.34 -10.61
C GLY A 48 4.26 -2.42 -11.65
N LYS A 49 2.98 -2.76 -11.85
CA LYS A 49 2.55 -3.86 -12.71
C LYS A 49 3.09 -3.75 -14.15
N SER A 50 3.12 -2.55 -14.72
CA SER A 50 3.58 -2.30 -16.09
C SER A 50 5.09 -2.13 -16.23
N THR A 51 5.76 -1.64 -15.19
CA THR A 51 7.19 -1.30 -15.26
C THR A 51 8.10 -2.31 -14.57
N ASN A 52 7.53 -3.19 -13.74
CA ASN A 52 8.24 -4.10 -12.84
C ASN A 52 9.30 -3.40 -11.95
N LYS A 53 9.18 -2.08 -11.78
CA LYS A 53 10.06 -1.28 -10.93
C LYS A 53 9.50 -1.20 -9.52
N LYS A 54 10.39 -1.16 -8.54
CA LYS A 54 10.02 -0.87 -7.15
C LYS A 54 9.45 0.54 -7.05
N ARG A 55 8.35 0.68 -6.35
CA ARG A 55 7.68 1.93 -6.06
C ARG A 55 7.31 1.98 -4.59
N THR A 56 7.30 3.19 -4.06
CA THR A 56 6.83 3.48 -2.70
C THR A 56 5.70 4.49 -2.83
N ALA A 57 4.55 4.17 -2.25
CA ALA A 57 3.43 5.09 -2.12
C ALA A 57 3.27 5.48 -0.65
N TYR A 58 2.89 6.73 -0.42
CA TYR A 58 2.72 7.32 0.90
C TYR A 58 1.28 7.81 1.03
N PHE A 59 0.61 7.42 2.10
CA PHE A 59 -0.78 7.79 2.37
C PHE A 59 -0.88 8.33 3.79
N GLN A 60 -1.29 9.59 3.93
CA GLN A 60 -1.60 10.16 5.23
C GLN A 60 -2.98 9.66 5.67
N LEU A 61 -3.04 9.04 6.85
CA LEU A 61 -4.27 8.45 7.37
C LEU A 61 -5.14 9.44 8.16
N THR A 62 -4.61 10.64 8.44
CA THR A 62 -5.35 11.73 9.11
C THR A 62 -6.00 12.71 8.15
N ASN A 63 -5.79 12.55 6.84
CA ASN A 63 -6.41 13.41 5.86
C ASN A 63 -7.83 12.90 5.58
N ASP A 64 -8.82 13.79 5.52
CA ASP A 64 -10.23 13.48 5.22
C ASP A 64 -10.43 12.71 3.91
N ASN A 65 -9.39 12.55 3.10
CA ASN A 65 -9.40 11.82 1.84
C ASN A 65 -9.21 10.30 1.98
N VAL A 66 -8.68 9.77 3.09
CA VAL A 66 -8.46 8.33 3.29
C VAL A 66 -9.29 7.84 4.48
N ILE A 67 -10.24 6.93 4.24
CA ILE A 67 -11.10 6.37 5.29
C ILE A 67 -10.41 5.18 5.99
N GLY A 68 -9.53 4.47 5.27
CA GLY A 68 -8.80 3.33 5.84
C GLY A 68 -8.16 2.45 4.77
N TYR A 69 -7.65 1.30 5.21
CA TYR A 69 -7.05 0.30 4.32
C TYR A 69 -7.35 -1.12 4.78
N ALA A 70 -7.24 -2.08 3.84
CA ALA A 70 -7.32 -3.51 4.10
C ALA A 70 -6.09 -4.22 3.53
N VAL A 71 -5.64 -5.26 4.24
CA VAL A 71 -4.53 -6.12 3.83
C VAL A 71 -5.05 -7.55 3.74
N ASP A 72 -4.97 -8.16 2.56
CA ASP A 72 -5.30 -9.58 2.39
C ASP A 72 -4.19 -10.40 3.07
N LYS A 73 -4.58 -11.31 3.97
CA LYS A 73 -3.67 -12.21 4.71
C LYS A 73 -3.58 -13.58 4.05
#